data_AF-A0A8X8D6L8-F1
#
_entry.id   AF-A0A8X8D6L8-F1
#
_cell.length_a   1.000
_cell.length_b   1.000
_cell.length_c   1.000
_cell.angle_alpha   90.00
_cell.angle_beta   90.00
_cell.angle_gamma   90.00
#
_symmetry.space_group_name_H-M   'P 1'
#
loop_
_entity.id
_entity.type
_entity.pdbx_description
1 polymer ?
#
loop_
_entity_poly.entity_id
_entity_poly.type
_entity_poly.pdbx_seq_one_letter_code
_entity_poly.pdbx_strand_id
1 'polypeptide(L)'
;MESILRSLTGQDPNPDDYRNIDFWSDPERSGWLTKQGDYIKTWRRRWFVLKQGKLVWFKDRNVTRGAIPRGAIPVGKCLTVKGAEDVLNKPYAFELSTSQETMFFIADSEKEKEEWINSIGRSIVQQSRSVTDSEAWVSAGLEWLRHCSIPEPKNKQLLRFPAPTKTVHVKFQSQKECVFGEQFLLVGEDRMVGLWDPSSAIPLNWSEGHTWSVDLDVCVNLTMRHRFILKRSTGEIVWQPGPDRTFKTWESNSSIVIAEDWENAGAQKVIEEQVINTPDLEPFVAGC
;
A
#
# COMPACT_ATOMS: atom_id res chain seq x y z
N MET A 1 14.73 35.01 7.42
CA MET A 1 14.62 35.49 8.81
C MET A 1 13.72 34.62 9.69
N GLU A 2 12.81 33.82 9.12
CA GLU A 2 11.99 32.85 9.88
C GLU A 2 12.74 31.61 10.40
N SER A 3 13.98 31.36 9.95
CA SER A 3 14.78 30.21 10.39
C SER A 3 15.40 30.38 11.78
N ILE A 4 15.59 31.62 12.24
CA ILE A 4 16.29 31.92 13.50
C ILE A 4 15.32 31.95 14.69
N LEU A 5 14.04 32.24 14.47
CA LEU A 5 12.99 32.22 15.50
C LEU A 5 12.35 30.83 15.70
N ARG A 6 12.62 29.85 14.84
CA ARG A 6 12.13 28.46 14.98
C ARG A 6 12.83 27.66 16.09
N SER A 7 13.95 28.13 16.64
CA SER A 7 14.81 27.36 17.56
C SER A 7 14.56 27.61 19.05
N LEU A 8 13.72 28.58 19.42
CA LEU A 8 13.58 29.05 20.82
C LEU A 8 12.39 28.43 21.56
N THR A 9 11.43 27.87 20.86
CA THR A 9 10.30 27.14 21.44
C THR A 9 10.30 25.78 20.78
N GLY A 10 10.57 24.70 21.52
CA GLY A 10 10.43 23.34 20.99
C GLY A 10 9.06 23.19 20.36
N GLN A 11 9.00 23.33 19.03
CA GLN A 11 7.73 23.39 18.32
C GLN A 11 7.23 21.97 18.17
N ASP A 12 5.91 21.86 18.34
CA ASP A 12 5.16 20.64 18.18
C ASP A 12 5.53 19.99 16.83
N PRO A 13 5.60 18.66 16.76
CA PRO A 13 5.91 17.96 15.51
C PRO A 13 4.94 18.42 14.40
N ASN A 14 5.39 18.36 13.14
CA ASN A 14 4.51 18.66 12.02
C ASN A 14 3.26 17.77 12.11
N PRO A 15 2.03 18.32 12.14
CA PRO A 15 0.80 17.54 12.21
C PRO A 15 0.73 16.38 11.21
N ASP A 16 1.28 16.58 10.00
CA ASP A 16 1.30 15.55 8.96
C ASP A 16 2.18 14.34 9.33
N ASP A 17 3.17 14.53 10.21
CA ASP A 17 4.00 13.44 10.72
C ASP A 17 3.22 12.47 11.62
N TYR A 18 2.00 12.79 12.07
CA TYR A 18 1.23 11.93 12.98
C TYR A 18 -0.30 11.91 12.76
N ARG A 19 -0.82 12.61 11.73
CA ARG A 19 -2.26 12.81 11.48
C ARG A 19 -3.12 11.56 11.26
N ASN A 20 -2.51 10.45 10.84
CA ASN A 20 -3.21 9.22 10.43
C ASN A 20 -2.93 8.02 11.35
N ILE A 21 -2.42 8.24 12.55
CA ILE A 21 -2.09 7.15 13.48
C ILE A 21 -2.81 7.35 14.82
N ASP A 22 -3.61 6.35 15.19
CA ASP A 22 -4.33 6.34 16.45
C ASP A 22 -3.42 5.86 17.59
N PHE A 23 -2.52 6.71 18.10
CA PHE A 23 -1.57 6.34 19.16
C PHE A 23 -2.21 5.93 20.49
N TRP A 24 -3.51 6.21 20.67
CA TRP A 24 -4.28 5.88 21.87
C TRP A 24 -4.82 4.44 21.88
N SER A 25 -4.71 3.70 20.77
CA SER A 25 -5.13 2.29 20.68
C SER A 25 -3.95 1.39 20.33
N ASP A 26 -3.87 0.21 20.93
CA ASP A 26 -2.96 -0.90 20.55
C ASP A 26 -1.56 -0.47 20.02
N PRO A 27 -0.72 0.20 20.83
CA PRO A 27 0.63 0.56 20.41
C PRO A 27 1.56 -0.65 20.41
N GLU A 28 2.44 -0.75 19.41
CA GLU A 28 3.48 -1.81 19.35
C GLU A 28 4.37 -1.79 20.60
N ARG A 29 4.62 -0.58 21.12
CA ARG A 29 5.26 -0.36 22.41
C ARG A 29 4.84 0.99 22.97
N SER A 30 4.67 1.05 24.28
CA SER A 30 4.58 2.33 24.99
C SER A 30 5.26 2.24 26.34
N GLY A 31 5.78 3.37 26.83
CA GLY A 31 6.53 3.40 28.08
C GLY A 31 7.20 4.73 28.34
N TRP A 32 7.69 4.91 29.55
CA TRP A 32 8.46 6.10 29.91
C TRP A 32 9.90 5.98 29.41
N LEU A 33 10.44 7.09 28.90
CA LEU A 33 11.87 7.28 28.69
C LEU A 33 12.25 8.68 29.13
N THR A 34 13.49 8.83 29.58
CA THR A 34 14.08 10.14 29.82
C THR A 34 14.90 10.54 28.61
N LYS A 35 14.43 11.53 27.84
CA LYS A 35 15.07 12.01 26.60
C LYS A 35 15.94 13.23 26.87
N GLN A 36 17.09 13.30 26.21
CA GLN A 36 17.89 14.52 26.13
C GLN A 36 17.25 15.52 25.15
N GLY A 37 17.12 16.78 25.59
CA GLY A 37 16.64 17.88 24.76
C GLY A 37 17.61 18.22 23.63
N ASP A 38 17.07 18.69 22.50
CA ASP A 38 17.81 18.79 21.24
C ASP A 38 18.80 19.97 21.26
N TYR A 39 18.32 21.16 21.65
CA TYR A 39 19.16 22.36 21.79
C TYR A 39 19.73 22.49 23.20
N ILE A 40 18.87 22.50 24.21
CA ILE A 40 19.28 22.53 25.61
C ILE A 40 19.33 21.09 26.09
N LYS A 41 20.54 20.58 26.36
CA LYS A 41 20.85 19.19 26.74
C LYS A 41 20.32 18.76 28.12
N THR A 42 19.19 19.33 28.54
CA THR A 42 18.40 18.91 29.69
C THR A 42 17.73 17.56 29.44
N TRP A 43 17.61 16.76 30.49
CA TRP A 43 16.95 15.47 30.46
C TRP A 43 15.48 15.62 30.89
N ARG A 44 14.55 15.12 30.09
CA ARG A 44 13.11 15.24 30.35
C ARG A 44 12.41 13.89 30.19
N ARG A 45 11.65 13.50 31.22
CA ARG A 45 10.81 12.30 31.19
C ARG A 45 9.61 12.53 30.27
N ARG A 46 9.37 11.61 29.34
CA ARG A 46 8.27 11.65 28.36
C ARG A 46 7.69 10.26 28.16
N TRP A 47 6.40 10.20 27.86
CA TRP A 47 5.73 8.95 27.51
C TRP A 47 5.88 8.69 26.02
N PHE A 48 6.60 7.65 25.66
CA PHE A 48 6.86 7.27 24.27
C PHE A 48 5.85 6.22 23.82
N VAL A 49 5.49 6.32 22.54
CA VAL A 49 4.62 5.39 21.83
C VAL A 49 5.26 5.08 20.48
N LEU A 50 5.51 3.80 20.22
CA LEU A 50 5.90 3.29 18.92
C LEU A 50 4.67 2.66 18.27
N LYS A 51 4.29 3.15 17.09
CA LYS A 51 3.16 2.59 16.33
C LYS A 51 3.30 2.89 14.85
N GLN A 52 3.10 1.88 14.00
CA GLN A 52 3.08 1.98 12.54
C GLN A 52 4.32 2.70 11.98
N GLY A 53 5.50 2.34 12.49
CA GLY A 53 6.77 2.92 12.03
C GLY A 53 7.00 4.37 12.46
N LYS A 54 6.24 4.90 13.42
CA LYS A 54 6.46 6.22 14.01
C LYS A 54 6.69 6.12 15.50
N LEU A 55 7.74 6.79 15.98
CA LEU A 55 8.04 6.95 17.39
C LEU A 55 7.63 8.35 17.83
N VAL A 56 6.64 8.44 18.71
CA VAL A 56 6.03 9.69 19.15
C VAL A 56 6.09 9.78 20.66
N TRP A 57 6.26 10.99 21.21
CA TRP A 57 6.28 11.16 22.66
C TRP A 57 5.39 12.29 23.16
N PHE A 58 4.85 12.09 24.35
CA PHE A 58 3.89 12.96 25.00
C PHE A 58 4.41 13.43 26.35
N LYS A 59 3.78 14.47 26.89
CA LYS A 59 4.07 14.96 28.23
C LYS A 59 3.81 13.87 29.27
N ASP A 60 2.69 13.17 29.13
CA ASP A 60 2.17 12.21 30.10
C ASP A 60 1.61 10.94 29.42
N ARG A 61 1.39 9.89 30.22
CA ARG A 61 0.86 8.58 29.78
C ARG A 61 -0.56 8.64 29.20
N ASN A 62 -1.35 9.65 29.57
CA ASN A 62 -2.74 9.76 29.12
C ASN A 62 -2.82 10.29 27.68
N VAL A 63 -2.56 9.40 26.71
CA VAL A 63 -2.64 9.69 25.28
C VAL A 63 -4.07 9.49 24.82
N THR A 64 -4.82 10.58 24.66
CA THR A 64 -6.16 10.60 24.09
C THR A 64 -6.13 11.09 22.64
N ARG A 65 -7.27 11.03 21.94
CA ARG A 65 -7.41 11.54 20.56
C ARG A 65 -6.99 13.01 20.39
N GLY A 66 -7.15 13.83 21.44
CA GLY A 66 -6.75 15.24 21.44
C GLY A 66 -5.35 15.51 22.02
N ALA A 67 -4.57 14.48 22.35
CA ALA A 67 -3.25 14.67 22.94
C ALA A 67 -2.27 15.25 21.91
N ILE A 68 -1.63 16.37 22.26
CA ILE A 68 -0.64 17.01 21.40
C ILE A 68 0.73 16.37 21.67
N PRO A 69 1.31 15.64 20.71
CA PRO A 69 2.65 15.11 20.85
C PRO A 69 3.67 16.22 20.99
N ARG A 70 4.74 15.96 21.76
CA ARG A 70 5.87 16.88 21.95
C ARG A 70 6.98 16.67 20.93
N GLY A 71 6.88 15.61 20.15
CA GLY A 71 7.74 15.30 19.02
C GLY A 71 7.39 13.94 18.45
N ALA A 72 7.77 13.74 17.19
CA ALA A 72 7.48 12.55 16.42
C ALA A 72 8.63 12.32 15.45
N ILE A 73 9.04 11.07 15.29
CA ILE A 73 10.09 10.69 14.35
C ILE A 73 9.64 9.46 13.56
N PRO A 74 9.63 9.54 12.22
CA PRO A 74 9.46 8.37 11.37
C PRO A 74 10.66 7.45 11.54
N VAL A 75 10.43 6.23 12.02
CA VAL A 75 11.48 5.26 12.33
C VAL A 75 12.19 4.80 11.05
N GLY A 76 11.54 4.88 9.89
CA GLY A 76 12.17 4.64 8.59
C GLY A 76 13.29 5.63 8.21
N LYS A 77 13.41 6.78 8.90
CA LYS A 77 14.55 7.73 8.74
C LYS A 77 15.69 7.44 9.71
N CYS A 78 15.50 6.52 10.66
CA CYS A 78 16.52 6.16 11.62
C CYS A 78 17.52 5.19 10.98
N LEU A 79 18.81 5.46 11.21
CA LEU A 79 19.92 4.67 10.70
C LEU A 79 20.32 3.59 11.71
N THR A 80 20.43 3.96 12.99
CA THR A 80 20.91 3.06 14.04
C THR A 80 20.20 3.30 15.36
N VAL A 81 20.06 2.24 16.15
CA VAL A 81 19.66 2.27 17.55
C VAL A 81 20.59 1.34 18.34
N LYS A 82 21.25 1.84 19.38
CA LYS A 82 22.25 1.07 20.15
C LYS A 82 22.45 1.63 21.56
N GLY A 83 23.09 0.85 22.44
CA GLY A 83 23.53 1.30 23.76
C GLY A 83 24.46 2.52 23.68
N ALA A 84 24.35 3.40 24.67
CA ALA A 84 25.11 4.64 24.77
C ALA A 84 25.63 4.89 26.20
N GLU A 85 25.70 3.84 27.02
CA GLU A 85 26.12 3.90 28.43
C GLU A 85 27.54 4.44 28.57
N ASP A 86 28.47 3.92 27.76
CA ASP A 86 29.87 4.32 27.77
C ASP A 86 30.07 5.76 27.27
N VAL A 87 29.23 6.18 26.31
CA VAL A 87 29.30 7.51 25.69
C VAL A 87 28.77 8.59 26.64
N LEU A 88 27.68 8.29 27.34
CA LEU A 88 27.00 9.25 28.21
C LEU A 88 27.40 9.15 29.68
N ASN A 89 28.08 8.07 30.06
CA ASN A 89 28.32 7.67 31.45
C ASN A 89 27.01 7.64 32.27
N LYS A 90 25.96 7.06 31.68
CA LYS A 90 24.64 6.90 32.30
C LYS A 90 24.13 5.47 32.11
N PRO A 91 23.68 4.80 33.18
CA PRO A 91 23.15 3.44 33.06
C PRO A 91 21.86 3.44 32.22
N TYR A 92 21.61 2.33 31.53
CA TYR A 92 20.40 2.09 30.74
C TYR A 92 20.16 3.13 29.63
N ALA A 93 21.25 3.76 29.18
CA ALA A 93 21.21 4.79 28.16
C ALA A 93 21.38 4.18 26.76
N PHE A 94 20.65 4.71 25.80
CA PHE A 94 20.75 4.30 24.41
C PHE A 94 20.60 5.51 23.47
N GLU A 95 21.13 5.38 22.27
CA GLU A 95 21.04 6.40 21.22
C GLU A 95 20.22 5.93 20.02
N LEU A 96 19.56 6.88 19.37
CA LEU A 96 18.87 6.72 18.10
C LEU A 96 19.45 7.75 17.13
N SER A 97 20.10 7.28 16.08
CA SER A 97 20.69 8.16 15.06
C SER A 97 19.84 8.19 13.80
N THR A 98 19.64 9.38 13.26
CA THR A 98 19.06 9.65 11.95
C THR A 98 20.15 10.25 11.04
N SER A 99 19.83 10.55 9.78
CA SER A 99 20.77 11.27 8.89
C SER A 99 21.03 12.72 9.31
N GLN A 100 20.19 13.29 10.18
CA GLN A 100 20.24 14.71 10.57
C GLN A 100 20.72 14.91 12.00
N GLU A 101 20.39 13.98 12.90
CA GLU A 101 20.66 14.11 14.33
C GLU A 101 20.77 12.77 15.04
N THR A 102 21.48 12.76 16.17
CA THR A 102 21.54 11.66 17.14
C THR A 102 20.86 12.08 18.43
N MET A 103 19.89 11.30 18.86
CA MET A 103 19.15 11.51 20.10
C MET A 103 19.53 10.48 21.15
N PHE A 104 19.43 10.88 22.41
CA PHE A 104 19.78 10.05 23.55
C PHE A 104 18.61 9.87 24.51
N PHE A 105 18.49 8.66 25.04
CA PHE A 105 17.41 8.22 25.91
C PHE A 105 17.99 7.41 27.07
N ILE A 106 17.25 7.40 28.19
CA ILE A 106 17.54 6.57 29.36
C ILE A 106 16.23 5.86 29.73
N ALA A 107 16.29 4.54 29.86
CA ALA A 107 15.19 3.71 30.35
C ALA A 107 15.27 3.53 31.89
N ASP A 108 14.20 3.04 32.52
CA ASP A 108 14.19 2.85 33.98
C ASP A 108 14.93 1.56 34.40
N SER A 109 15.19 0.65 33.45
CA SER A 109 15.94 -0.59 33.68
C SER A 109 16.66 -1.09 32.42
N GLU A 110 17.62 -1.99 32.62
CA GLU A 110 18.34 -2.70 31.55
C GLU A 110 17.37 -3.43 30.61
N LYS A 111 16.39 -4.13 31.20
CA LYS A 111 15.36 -4.84 30.44
C LYS A 111 14.56 -3.88 29.55
N GLU A 112 14.10 -2.76 30.09
CA GLU A 112 13.36 -1.78 29.30
C GLU A 112 14.21 -1.18 28.18
N LYS A 113 15.49 -0.88 28.44
CA LYS A 113 16.43 -0.41 27.42
C LYS A 113 16.53 -1.40 26.26
N GLU A 114 16.88 -2.65 26.56
CA GLU A 114 17.02 -3.71 25.56
C GLU A 114 15.75 -3.90 24.74
N GLU A 115 14.61 -3.94 25.42
CA GLU A 115 13.34 -4.11 24.73
C GLU A 115 12.97 -2.87 23.86
N TRP A 116 13.32 -1.63 24.27
CA TRP A 116 13.15 -0.44 23.43
C TRP A 116 14.04 -0.47 22.19
N ILE A 117 15.33 -0.81 22.36
CA ILE A 117 16.27 -0.99 21.24
C ILE A 117 15.73 -2.03 20.27
N ASN A 118 15.26 -3.17 20.78
CA ASN A 118 14.74 -4.26 19.95
C ASN A 118 13.44 -3.90 19.22
N SER A 119 12.50 -3.21 19.89
CA SER A 119 11.26 -2.78 19.24
C SER A 119 11.52 -1.72 18.16
N ILE A 120 12.37 -0.72 18.44
CA ILE A 120 12.72 0.31 17.46
C ILE A 120 13.51 -0.32 16.31
N GLY A 121 14.51 -1.15 16.60
CA GLY A 121 15.33 -1.83 15.59
C GLY A 121 14.50 -2.69 14.63
N ARG A 122 13.55 -3.48 15.16
CA ARG A 122 12.60 -4.23 14.32
C ARG A 122 11.77 -3.31 13.43
N SER A 123 11.29 -2.19 13.98
CA SER A 123 10.50 -1.21 13.24
C SER A 123 11.33 -0.53 12.13
N ILE A 124 12.61 -0.20 12.38
CA ILE A 124 13.54 0.32 11.35
C ILE A 124 13.64 -0.66 10.18
N VAL A 125 13.91 -1.94 10.46
CA VAL A 125 14.06 -2.97 9.43
C VAL A 125 12.77 -3.21 8.66
N GLN A 126 11.62 -3.20 9.34
CA GLN A 126 10.32 -3.35 8.71
C GLN A 126 10.01 -2.18 7.77
N GLN A 127 10.33 -0.95 8.19
CA GLN A 127 10.11 0.25 7.38
C GLN A 127 11.11 0.34 6.22
N SER A 128 12.38 -0.03 6.41
CA SER A 128 13.38 -0.02 5.33
C SER A 128 13.06 -1.02 4.22
N ARG A 129 12.61 -2.23 4.58
CA ARG A 129 12.05 -3.20 3.62
C ARG A 129 10.85 -2.63 2.88
N SER A 130 9.93 -1.97 3.59
CA SER A 130 8.77 -1.37 2.93
C SER A 130 9.13 -0.24 1.97
N VAL A 131 10.22 0.52 2.22
CA VAL A 131 10.69 1.60 1.34
C VAL A 131 11.39 1.05 0.11
N THR A 132 12.30 0.08 0.26
CA THR A 132 12.93 -0.59 -0.90
C THR A 132 11.91 -1.33 -1.74
N ASP A 133 10.96 -1.99 -1.09
CA ASP A 133 9.85 -2.63 -1.77
C ASP A 133 9.00 -1.55 -2.46
N SER A 134 8.62 -0.44 -1.80
CA SER A 134 7.88 0.67 -2.43
C SER A 134 8.57 1.31 -3.63
N GLU A 135 9.89 1.49 -3.59
CA GLU A 135 10.67 2.03 -4.72
C GLU A 135 10.78 1.04 -5.88
N ALA A 136 10.97 -0.24 -5.57
CA ALA A 136 10.89 -1.32 -6.55
C ALA A 136 9.47 -1.42 -7.16
N TRP A 137 8.42 -1.18 -6.36
CA TRP A 137 7.01 -1.21 -6.79
C TRP A 137 6.63 -0.06 -7.70
N VAL A 138 7.12 1.16 -7.41
CA VAL A 138 6.95 2.30 -8.30
C VAL A 138 7.66 2.04 -9.62
N SER A 139 8.86 1.45 -9.58
CA SER A 139 9.63 1.15 -10.78
C SER A 139 8.95 0.07 -11.64
N ALA A 140 8.54 -1.05 -11.05
CA ALA A 140 7.83 -2.13 -11.75
C ALA A 140 6.46 -1.69 -12.28
N GLY A 141 5.71 -0.88 -11.53
CA GLY A 141 4.43 -0.32 -12.00
C GLY A 141 4.59 0.67 -13.16
N LEU A 142 5.67 1.47 -13.17
CA LEU A 142 5.99 2.36 -14.28
C LEU A 142 6.43 1.57 -15.53
N GLU A 143 7.17 0.47 -15.35
CA GLU A 143 7.51 -0.45 -16.45
C GLU A 143 6.26 -1.12 -17.05
N TRP A 144 5.34 -1.58 -16.21
CA TRP A 144 4.07 -2.16 -16.67
C TRP A 144 3.22 -1.14 -17.45
N LEU A 145 3.05 0.08 -16.94
CA LEU A 145 2.33 1.14 -17.66
C LEU A 145 2.96 1.43 -19.03
N ARG A 146 4.30 1.42 -19.12
CA ARG A 146 5.03 1.58 -20.40
C ARG A 146 4.77 0.41 -21.34
N HIS A 147 4.79 -0.82 -20.84
CA HIS A 147 4.50 -2.01 -21.65
C HIS A 147 3.07 -1.97 -22.22
N CYS A 148 2.11 -1.53 -21.42
CA CYS A 148 0.70 -1.39 -21.83
C CYS A 148 0.39 -0.07 -22.56
N SER A 149 1.38 0.80 -22.80
CA SER A 149 1.19 2.13 -23.41
C SER A 149 0.19 3.04 -22.67
N ILE A 150 0.08 2.91 -21.34
CA ILE A 150 -0.81 3.70 -20.50
C ILE A 150 -0.04 4.93 -19.96
N PRO A 151 -0.61 6.16 -20.04
CA PRO A 151 0.04 7.36 -19.55
C PRO A 151 0.35 7.31 -18.04
N GLU A 152 1.56 7.74 -17.65
CA GLU A 152 1.95 7.80 -16.24
C GLU A 152 1.03 8.76 -15.44
N PRO A 153 0.53 8.35 -14.26
CA PRO A 153 -0.31 9.20 -13.42
C PRO A 153 0.51 10.32 -12.76
N LYS A 154 -0.07 11.53 -12.70
CA LYS A 154 0.61 12.73 -12.16
C LYS A 154 1.05 12.61 -10.70
N ASN A 155 0.39 11.76 -9.90
CA ASN A 155 0.76 11.51 -8.51
C ASN A 155 1.25 10.08 -8.32
N LYS A 156 2.56 9.94 -8.12
CA LYS A 156 3.26 8.65 -7.95
C LYS A 156 2.97 7.98 -6.60
N GLN A 157 2.50 8.71 -5.57
CA GLN A 157 2.14 8.11 -4.27
C GLN A 157 0.88 7.24 -4.30
N LEU A 158 0.06 7.32 -5.35
CA LEU A 158 -1.12 6.46 -5.53
C LEU A 158 -0.76 5.06 -6.06
N LEU A 159 0.51 4.77 -6.35
CA LEU A 159 1.02 3.45 -6.82
C LEU A 159 1.20 2.45 -5.66
N ARG A 160 0.26 2.39 -4.73
CA ARG A 160 0.27 1.40 -3.64
C ARG A 160 -0.49 0.14 -4.10
N PHE A 161 0.17 -0.67 -4.93
CA PHE A 161 -0.36 -1.99 -5.28
C PHE A 161 -0.16 -2.96 -4.10
N PRO A 162 -1.08 -3.89 -3.84
CA PRO A 162 -0.74 -5.10 -3.09
C PRO A 162 0.34 -5.85 -3.88
N ALA A 163 1.43 -6.27 -3.23
CA ALA A 163 2.49 -7.02 -3.90
C ALA A 163 1.92 -8.31 -4.53
N PRO A 164 2.16 -8.61 -5.82
CA PRO A 164 2.04 -9.97 -6.30
C PRO A 164 3.32 -10.70 -5.88
N THR A 165 3.23 -11.62 -4.93
CA THR A 165 4.29 -12.63 -4.81
C THR A 165 4.14 -13.71 -5.89
N LYS A 166 2.98 -13.76 -6.58
CA LYS A 166 2.62 -14.51 -7.79
C LYS A 166 1.39 -13.83 -8.44
N THR A 167 1.28 -13.83 -9.76
CA THR A 167 0.06 -13.46 -10.50
C THR A 167 -0.59 -14.70 -11.10
N VAL A 168 -1.88 -14.62 -11.37
CA VAL A 168 -2.66 -15.62 -12.12
C VAL A 168 -3.40 -14.91 -13.24
N HIS A 169 -3.46 -15.54 -14.42
CA HIS A 169 -4.26 -15.04 -15.53
C HIS A 169 -5.74 -15.19 -15.22
N VAL A 170 -6.47 -14.08 -15.24
CA VAL A 170 -7.91 -14.03 -14.99
C VAL A 170 -8.62 -13.48 -16.20
N LYS A 171 -9.55 -14.25 -16.77
CA LYS A 171 -10.44 -13.82 -17.85
C LYS A 171 -11.78 -13.43 -17.28
N PHE A 172 -12.12 -12.14 -17.35
CA PHE A 172 -13.46 -11.65 -17.05
C PHE A 172 -14.30 -11.78 -18.30
N GLN A 173 -15.47 -12.43 -18.19
CA GLN A 173 -16.34 -12.69 -19.32
C GLN A 173 -17.79 -12.41 -18.96
N SER A 174 -18.51 -11.69 -19.83
CA SER A 174 -19.96 -11.54 -19.72
C SER A 174 -20.65 -11.58 -21.07
N GLN A 175 -21.86 -12.14 -21.10
CA GLN A 175 -22.68 -12.16 -22.31
C GLN A 175 -23.67 -11.00 -22.29
N LYS A 176 -23.62 -10.17 -23.33
CA LYS A 176 -24.56 -9.05 -23.49
C LYS A 176 -24.63 -8.59 -24.94
N GLU A 177 -25.85 -8.55 -25.47
CA GLU A 177 -26.13 -7.86 -26.72
C GLU A 177 -25.96 -6.34 -26.54
N CYS A 178 -25.12 -5.74 -27.38
CA CYS A 178 -24.86 -4.30 -27.40
C CYS A 178 -25.13 -3.77 -28.81
N VAL A 179 -25.56 -2.52 -28.90
CA VAL A 179 -25.72 -1.87 -30.20
C VAL A 179 -24.40 -1.27 -30.69
N PHE A 180 -24.30 -1.06 -32.01
CA PHE A 180 -23.10 -0.48 -32.60
C PHE A 180 -22.76 0.89 -31.98
N GLY A 181 -21.49 1.06 -31.58
CA GLY A 181 -21.00 2.28 -30.93
C GLY A 181 -21.13 2.29 -29.41
N GLU A 182 -21.72 1.28 -28.78
CA GLU A 182 -21.60 1.08 -27.34
C GLU A 182 -20.27 0.41 -26.98
N GLN A 183 -19.78 0.72 -25.79
CA GLN A 183 -18.57 0.12 -25.25
C GLN A 183 -18.90 -0.60 -23.95
N PHE A 184 -18.46 -1.84 -23.83
CA PHE A 184 -18.57 -2.62 -22.62
C PHE A 184 -17.23 -2.58 -21.89
N LEU A 185 -17.23 -2.18 -20.61
CA LEU A 185 -16.00 -1.94 -19.85
C LEU A 185 -16.06 -2.60 -18.46
N LEU A 186 -14.89 -2.90 -17.91
CA LEU A 186 -14.68 -3.41 -16.55
C LEU A 186 -14.19 -2.28 -15.65
N VAL A 187 -14.81 -2.15 -14.48
CA VAL A 187 -14.37 -1.28 -13.39
C VAL A 187 -14.39 -2.02 -12.06
N GLY A 188 -13.57 -1.60 -11.11
CA GLY A 188 -13.60 -2.18 -9.77
C GLY A 188 -12.80 -1.41 -8.75
N GLU A 189 -12.70 -1.97 -7.55
CA GLU A 189 -12.04 -1.34 -6.42
C GLU A 189 -10.51 -1.29 -6.56
N ASP A 190 -9.94 -2.23 -7.31
CA ASP A 190 -8.52 -2.27 -7.56
C ASP A 190 -8.12 -1.22 -8.60
N ARG A 191 -6.92 -0.67 -8.45
CA ARG A 191 -6.41 0.35 -9.35
C ARG A 191 -6.21 -0.18 -10.77
N MET A 192 -5.91 -1.47 -10.94
CA MET A 192 -5.78 -2.08 -12.25
C MET A 192 -7.09 -2.02 -13.04
N VAL A 193 -8.24 -2.01 -12.36
CA VAL A 193 -9.59 -1.88 -12.93
C VAL A 193 -10.21 -0.50 -12.64
N GLY A 194 -9.39 0.54 -12.46
CA GLY A 194 -9.85 1.91 -12.55
C GLY A 194 -10.50 2.53 -11.29
N LEU A 195 -10.41 1.92 -10.10
CA LEU A 195 -10.90 2.52 -8.82
C LEU A 195 -12.36 3.03 -8.86
N TRP A 196 -13.25 2.28 -9.49
CA TRP A 196 -14.66 2.67 -9.71
C TRP A 196 -14.87 3.94 -10.54
N ASP A 197 -13.85 4.42 -11.26
CA ASP A 197 -13.95 5.56 -12.18
C ASP A 197 -14.22 5.08 -13.63
N PRO A 198 -15.41 5.37 -14.21
CA PRO A 198 -15.74 4.98 -15.58
C PRO A 198 -14.78 5.53 -16.64
N SER A 199 -14.08 6.64 -16.38
CA SER A 199 -13.09 7.20 -17.31
C SER A 199 -11.79 6.41 -17.34
N SER A 200 -11.54 5.62 -16.29
CA SER A 200 -10.38 4.74 -16.14
C SER A 200 -10.72 3.25 -16.35
N ALA A 201 -11.91 2.96 -16.87
CA ALA A 201 -12.42 1.61 -17.08
C ALA A 201 -11.71 0.88 -18.23
N ILE A 202 -11.56 -0.43 -18.10
CA ILE A 202 -10.88 -1.25 -19.12
C ILE A 202 -11.91 -1.70 -20.16
N PRO A 203 -11.75 -1.40 -21.47
CA PRO A 203 -12.66 -1.88 -22.50
C PRO A 203 -12.53 -3.39 -22.67
N LEU A 204 -13.66 -4.07 -22.85
CA LEU A 204 -13.70 -5.50 -23.17
C LEU A 204 -13.64 -5.71 -24.67
N ASN A 205 -13.07 -6.84 -25.06
CA ASN A 205 -13.08 -7.34 -26.43
C ASN A 205 -14.37 -8.11 -26.69
N TRP A 206 -15.00 -7.87 -27.84
CA TRP A 206 -16.16 -8.63 -28.29
C TRP A 206 -15.72 -9.88 -29.06
N SER A 207 -16.43 -10.98 -28.86
CA SER A 207 -16.36 -12.19 -29.67
C SER A 207 -17.76 -12.67 -30.08
N GLU A 208 -17.80 -13.62 -31.02
CA GLU A 208 -19.05 -14.24 -31.48
C GLU A 208 -19.88 -14.78 -30.29
N GLY A 209 -21.21 -14.73 -30.42
CA GLY A 209 -22.14 -15.09 -29.35
C GLY A 209 -22.32 -14.01 -28.28
N HIS A 210 -22.12 -12.73 -28.63
CA HIS A 210 -22.28 -11.57 -27.74
C HIS A 210 -21.47 -11.67 -26.45
N THR A 211 -20.32 -12.32 -26.55
CA THR A 211 -19.44 -12.55 -25.41
C THR A 211 -18.40 -11.43 -25.37
N TRP A 212 -18.33 -10.75 -24.23
CA TRP A 212 -17.36 -9.71 -23.97
C TRP A 212 -16.35 -10.24 -22.97
N SER A 213 -15.06 -10.08 -23.25
CA SER A 213 -14.03 -10.50 -22.32
C SER A 213 -12.80 -9.60 -22.26
N VAL A 214 -12.14 -9.64 -21.11
CA VAL A 214 -10.81 -9.06 -20.90
C VAL A 214 -9.99 -10.00 -20.04
N ASP A 215 -8.73 -10.19 -20.43
CA ASP A 215 -7.75 -11.00 -19.72
C ASP A 215 -6.83 -10.07 -18.92
N LEU A 216 -6.66 -10.34 -17.63
CA LEU A 216 -5.86 -9.54 -16.70
C LEU A 216 -4.97 -10.44 -15.85
N ASP A 217 -3.75 -9.98 -15.58
CA ASP A 217 -2.87 -10.58 -14.58
C ASP A 217 -3.20 -10.03 -13.19
N VAL A 218 -3.75 -10.90 -12.33
CA VAL A 218 -4.20 -10.52 -10.99
C VAL A 218 -3.31 -11.18 -9.93
N CYS A 219 -2.99 -10.45 -8.86
CA CYS A 219 -2.24 -10.99 -7.73
C CYS A 219 -3.00 -12.17 -7.11
N VAL A 220 -2.31 -13.26 -6.75
CA VAL A 220 -2.94 -14.40 -6.05
C VAL A 220 -3.37 -14.01 -4.62
N ASN A 221 -4.40 -14.67 -4.09
CA ASN A 221 -4.99 -14.43 -2.76
C ASN A 221 -5.58 -13.03 -2.54
N LEU A 222 -5.80 -12.27 -3.61
CA LEU A 222 -6.45 -10.97 -3.58
C LEU A 222 -7.96 -11.15 -3.71
N THR A 223 -8.72 -10.54 -2.81
CA THR A 223 -10.17 -10.37 -2.99
C THR A 223 -10.39 -9.08 -3.76
N MET A 224 -11.09 -9.16 -4.89
CA MET A 224 -11.42 -8.02 -5.73
C MET A 224 -12.92 -7.87 -5.87
N ARG A 225 -13.37 -6.61 -5.79
CA ARG A 225 -14.71 -6.18 -6.18
C ARG A 225 -14.70 -5.48 -7.52
N HIS A 226 -15.64 -5.85 -8.38
CA HIS A 226 -15.78 -5.28 -9.72
C HIS A 226 -17.24 -5.18 -10.18
N ARG A 227 -17.45 -4.45 -11.27
CA ARG A 227 -18.65 -4.43 -12.10
C ARG A 227 -18.29 -4.24 -13.56
N PHE A 228 -19.18 -4.71 -14.42
CA PHE A 228 -19.23 -4.21 -15.78
C PHE A 228 -20.00 -2.89 -15.87
N ILE A 229 -19.62 -2.07 -16.83
CA ILE A 229 -20.35 -0.87 -17.23
C ILE A 229 -20.55 -0.88 -18.74
N LEU A 230 -21.69 -0.37 -19.19
CA LEU A 230 -22.00 -0.14 -20.59
C LEU A 230 -22.02 1.36 -20.83
N LYS A 231 -21.08 1.84 -21.65
CA LYS A 231 -21.06 3.21 -22.12
C LYS A 231 -21.82 3.28 -23.43
N ARG A 232 -22.95 3.99 -23.41
CA ARG A 232 -23.76 4.24 -24.61
C ARG A 232 -23.04 5.17 -25.57
N SER A 233 -23.44 5.16 -26.84
CA SER A 233 -22.93 6.10 -27.85
C SER A 233 -23.18 7.57 -27.51
N THR A 234 -24.18 7.85 -26.67
CA THR A 234 -24.48 9.18 -26.10
C THR A 234 -23.48 9.63 -25.03
N GLY A 235 -22.62 8.75 -24.55
CA GLY A 235 -21.72 8.97 -23.41
C GLY A 235 -22.33 8.62 -22.05
N GLU A 236 -23.60 8.22 -22.00
CA GLU A 236 -24.25 7.75 -20.77
C GLU A 236 -23.61 6.44 -20.27
N ILE A 237 -23.35 6.35 -18.96
CA ILE A 237 -22.79 5.16 -18.32
C ILE A 237 -23.91 4.41 -17.59
N VAL A 238 -24.13 3.16 -18.00
CA VAL A 238 -25.06 2.23 -17.36
C VAL A 238 -24.25 1.20 -16.58
N TRP A 239 -24.52 1.11 -15.28
CA TRP A 239 -23.85 0.15 -14.40
C TRP A 239 -24.54 -1.22 -14.44
N GLN A 240 -23.75 -2.29 -14.32
CA GLN A 240 -24.29 -3.64 -14.14
C GLN A 240 -25.24 -3.66 -12.92
N PRO A 241 -26.47 -4.17 -13.06
CA PRO A 241 -27.43 -4.20 -11.97
C PRO A 241 -27.03 -5.15 -10.84
N GLY A 242 -27.57 -4.88 -9.65
CA GLY A 242 -27.36 -5.68 -8.44
C GLY A 242 -26.10 -5.28 -7.66
N PRO A 243 -25.67 -6.10 -6.68
CA PRO A 243 -24.52 -5.82 -5.81
C PRO A 243 -23.19 -5.80 -6.59
N ASP A 244 -22.12 -5.34 -5.97
CA ASP A 244 -20.79 -5.46 -6.57
C ASP A 244 -20.38 -6.94 -6.63
N ARG A 245 -19.78 -7.36 -7.75
CA ARG A 245 -19.30 -8.73 -7.91
C ARG A 245 -18.00 -8.85 -7.13
N THR A 246 -17.84 -9.95 -6.41
CA THR A 246 -16.66 -10.16 -5.57
C THR A 246 -16.10 -11.54 -5.87
N PHE A 247 -14.81 -11.62 -6.11
CA PHE A 247 -14.11 -12.89 -6.22
C PHE A 247 -12.76 -12.81 -5.51
N LYS A 248 -12.21 -13.97 -5.16
CA LYS A 248 -10.88 -14.09 -4.58
C LYS A 248 -10.03 -14.94 -5.50
N THR A 249 -8.85 -14.47 -5.88
CA THR A 249 -7.88 -15.25 -6.65
C THR A 249 -7.17 -16.29 -5.77
N TRP A 250 -6.73 -17.37 -6.38
CA TRP A 250 -5.85 -18.37 -5.77
C TRP A 250 -4.69 -18.69 -6.71
N GLU A 251 -3.70 -19.41 -6.21
CA GLU A 251 -2.59 -19.88 -7.03
C GLU A 251 -3.06 -21.01 -7.95
N SER A 252 -2.95 -20.81 -9.27
CA SER A 252 -3.24 -21.84 -10.28
C SER A 252 -2.21 -21.75 -11.41
N ASN A 253 -1.96 -22.90 -12.06
CA ASN A 253 -1.19 -23.00 -13.30
C ASN A 253 -2.08 -22.87 -14.54
N SER A 254 -3.39 -22.71 -14.34
CA SER A 254 -4.43 -22.54 -15.36
C SER A 254 -4.97 -21.10 -15.31
N SER A 255 -5.66 -20.66 -16.37
CA SER A 255 -6.36 -19.37 -16.36
C SER A 255 -7.68 -19.50 -15.60
N ILE A 256 -7.96 -18.54 -14.72
CA ILE A 256 -9.23 -18.44 -14.00
C ILE A 256 -10.21 -17.67 -14.89
N VAL A 257 -11.31 -18.29 -15.29
CA VAL A 257 -12.38 -17.65 -16.06
C VAL A 257 -13.53 -17.29 -15.11
N ILE A 258 -13.86 -16.01 -15.05
CA ILE A 258 -15.00 -15.46 -14.31
C ILE A 258 -16.08 -15.15 -15.33
N ALA A 259 -17.04 -16.06 -15.48
CA ALA A 259 -18.16 -15.93 -16.38
C ALA A 259 -19.38 -15.38 -15.63
N GLU A 260 -19.95 -14.29 -16.14
CA GLU A 260 -21.03 -13.56 -15.47
C GLU A 260 -22.17 -13.22 -16.41
N ASP A 261 -23.35 -13.10 -15.81
CA ASP A 261 -24.52 -12.54 -16.46
C ASP A 261 -24.69 -11.06 -16.10
N TRP A 262 -25.10 -10.25 -17.08
CA TRP A 262 -25.33 -8.83 -16.86
C TRP A 262 -26.46 -8.58 -15.86
N GLU A 263 -27.56 -9.33 -15.94
CA GLU A 263 -28.77 -9.08 -15.14
C GLU A 263 -28.82 -9.89 -13.85
N ASN A 264 -28.17 -11.05 -13.82
CA ASN A 264 -28.21 -11.95 -12.68
C ASN A 264 -26.86 -12.06 -11.95
N ALA A 265 -26.75 -11.36 -10.82
CA ALA A 265 -25.59 -11.44 -9.94
C ALA A 265 -25.29 -12.85 -9.42
N GLY A 266 -26.33 -13.68 -9.22
CA GLY A 266 -26.19 -15.05 -8.72
C GLY A 266 -25.71 -16.05 -9.78
N ALA A 267 -25.58 -15.63 -11.05
CA ALA A 267 -25.12 -16.48 -12.14
C ALA A 267 -23.60 -16.45 -12.35
N GLN A 268 -22.84 -15.76 -11.48
CA GLN A 268 -21.38 -15.75 -11.53
C GLN A 268 -20.84 -17.18 -11.39
N LYS A 269 -20.06 -17.61 -12.38
CA LYS A 269 -19.34 -18.88 -12.39
C LYS A 269 -17.85 -18.60 -12.47
N VAL A 270 -17.09 -19.30 -11.66
CA VAL A 270 -15.63 -19.25 -11.70
C VAL A 270 -15.13 -20.64 -12.11
N ILE A 271 -14.38 -20.70 -13.20
CA ILE A 271 -13.92 -21.93 -13.85
C ILE A 271 -12.41 -21.84 -14.05
N GLU A 272 -11.68 -22.96 -14.00
CA GLU A 272 -10.29 -23.00 -14.44
C GLU A 272 -10.18 -23.62 -15.83
N GLU A 273 -9.56 -22.91 -16.76
CA GLU A 273 -9.28 -23.40 -18.12
C GLU A 273 -7.77 -23.58 -18.30
N GLN A 274 -7.35 -24.76 -18.76
CA GLN A 274 -5.94 -24.98 -19.10
C GLN A 274 -5.57 -24.17 -20.34
N VAL A 275 -4.44 -23.48 -20.28
CA VAL A 275 -3.87 -22.82 -21.46
C VAL A 275 -3.40 -23.93 -22.41
N ILE A 276 -4.24 -24.27 -23.39
CA ILE A 276 -3.82 -25.14 -24.50
C ILE A 276 -2.88 -24.28 -25.34
N ASN A 277 -1.57 -24.44 -25.14
CA ASN A 277 -0.59 -23.97 -26.10
C ASN A 277 -0.88 -24.72 -27.41
N THR A 278 -1.54 -24.08 -28.38
CA THR A 278 -1.50 -24.58 -29.76
C THR A 278 -0.05 -24.49 -30.21
N PRO A 279 0.64 -25.61 -30.46
CA PRO A 279 1.97 -25.54 -31.05
C PRO A 279 1.83 -24.84 -32.39
N ASP A 280 2.69 -23.84 -32.61
CA ASP A 280 2.80 -23.11 -33.86
C ASP A 280 2.74 -24.10 -35.04
N LEU A 281 1.71 -23.98 -35.87
CA LEU A 281 1.70 -24.64 -37.17
C LEU A 281 2.82 -24.01 -37.99
N GLU A 282 3.96 -24.71 -38.09
CA GLU A 282 5.01 -24.32 -39.01
C GLU A 282 4.42 -24.14 -40.43
N PRO A 283 4.79 -23.07 -41.15
CA PRO A 283 4.29 -22.86 -42.49
C PRO A 283 4.78 -23.97 -43.41
N PHE A 284 3.83 -24.62 -44.07
CA PHE A 284 4.05 -25.61 -45.12
C PHE A 284 4.93 -24.99 -46.21
N VAL A 285 6.19 -25.40 -46.30
CA VAL A 285 7.06 -25.05 -47.43
C VAL A 285 6.54 -25.83 -48.63
N ALA A 286 5.87 -25.13 -49.55
CA ALA A 286 5.54 -25.67 -50.86
C ALA A 286 6.85 -25.89 -51.64
N GLY A 287 7.20 -27.15 -51.86
CA GLY A 287 8.32 -27.53 -52.72
C GLY A 287 8.02 -27.21 -54.19
N CYS A 288 8.97 -26.55 -54.84
CA CYS A 288 9.12 -26.52 -56.29
C CYS A 288 9.98 -27.70 -56.75
#